data_AF-A0AA88ZGN6-F1
#
_entry.id   AF-A0AA88ZGN6-F1
#
_cell.length_a   1.000
_cell.length_b   1.000
_cell.length_c   1.000
_cell.angle_alpha   90.00
_cell.angle_beta   90.00
_cell.angle_gamma   90.00
#
_symmetry.space_group_name_H-M   'P 1'
#
loop_
_entity.id
_entity.type
_entity.pdbx_description
1 polymer ?
#
loop_
_entity_poly.entity_id
_entity_poly.type
_entity_poly.pdbx_seq_one_letter_code
_entity_poly.pdbx_strand_id
1 'polypeptide(L)'
;APTVVITEDTNNDGLISEDELVGDIDARITLPADAVTGDTVTISDGNGNTQDVVLSATDIATGFIDVIISNPGDAGTIDVTANITDVAGNVGPNSITDTATLDLSDPTVDSFNTIDITPILTGQGNANETLLIELDTDGDNLPDVTYTVITDASGNWSLDTETAVLDSGSFPTLLDEDVISITVTDPSGNTGIGSVTISVDTDGDGINDNEETSLGTDPSNPDTDGDGISDGQEVNTDATNPLDDCSSINGSPLGDSDCDNDGLTTDQEVAAGTDPDNPDSDNDGLSDGEEIALGTDPNNADSDGDGIIDGQEVVDNTNPLDDCDHNGGKALPESDCDADGLTT
;
A
#
# COMPACT_ATOMS: atom_id res chain seq x y z
N ALA A 1 52.90 -24.04 -18.43
CA ALA A 1 51.82 -24.00 -17.43
C ALA A 1 50.52 -24.34 -18.15
N PRO A 2 49.59 -25.05 -17.51
CA PRO A 2 48.22 -25.13 -18.00
C PRO A 2 47.54 -23.74 -17.97
N THR A 3 46.39 -23.61 -18.61
CA THR A 3 45.49 -22.46 -18.44
C THR A 3 44.19 -22.92 -17.81
N VAL A 4 43.59 -22.07 -16.99
CA VAL A 4 42.35 -22.34 -16.24
C VAL A 4 41.30 -21.35 -16.72
N VAL A 5 40.06 -21.83 -16.84
CA VAL A 5 38.85 -21.02 -17.04
C VAL A 5 37.77 -21.57 -16.12
N ILE A 6 37.15 -20.75 -15.28
CA ILE A 6 35.91 -21.07 -14.57
C ILE A 6 34.81 -21.00 -15.61
N THR A 7 34.24 -22.14 -15.98
CA THR A 7 33.25 -22.20 -17.06
C THR A 7 31.84 -21.91 -16.59
N GLU A 8 31.61 -21.89 -15.27
CA GLU A 8 30.38 -21.44 -14.63
C GLU A 8 30.15 -19.94 -14.76
N ASP A 9 31.24 -19.15 -14.74
CA ASP A 9 31.21 -17.71 -15.03
C ASP A 9 31.10 -17.56 -16.56
N THR A 10 29.86 -17.55 -17.06
CA THR A 10 29.57 -17.68 -18.48
C THR A 10 29.83 -16.38 -19.23
N ASN A 11 29.70 -15.25 -18.54
CA ASN A 11 29.89 -13.92 -19.09
C ASN A 11 31.32 -13.37 -18.83
N ASN A 12 32.11 -14.07 -18.01
CA ASN A 12 33.47 -13.76 -17.61
C ASN A 12 33.59 -12.38 -16.93
N ASP A 13 32.64 -12.04 -16.06
CA ASP A 13 32.64 -10.80 -15.28
C ASP A 13 33.28 -10.95 -13.89
N GLY A 14 33.63 -12.19 -13.50
CA GLY A 14 34.24 -12.51 -12.21
C GLY A 14 33.22 -12.67 -11.07
N LEU A 15 31.93 -12.69 -11.38
CA LEU A 15 30.83 -13.01 -10.49
C LEU A 15 30.14 -14.29 -10.98
N ILE A 16 29.43 -14.97 -10.09
CA ILE A 16 28.56 -16.09 -10.45
C ILE A 16 27.22 -15.83 -9.79
N SER A 17 26.23 -15.57 -10.63
CA SER A 17 24.82 -15.39 -10.26
C SER A 17 24.11 -16.70 -9.93
N GLU A 18 22.87 -16.61 -9.40
CA GLU A 18 22.02 -17.80 -9.24
C GLU A 18 21.71 -18.47 -10.60
N ASP A 19 21.53 -17.67 -11.66
CA ASP A 19 21.24 -18.16 -13.01
C ASP A 19 22.42 -18.89 -13.65
N GLU A 20 23.65 -18.49 -13.32
CA GLU A 20 24.86 -19.14 -13.79
C GLU A 20 25.15 -20.44 -13.04
N LEU A 21 24.82 -20.50 -11.75
CA LEU A 21 25.19 -21.61 -10.88
C LEU A 21 24.33 -22.87 -11.08
N VAL A 22 24.94 -23.92 -11.62
CA VAL A 22 24.35 -25.26 -11.81
C VAL A 22 25.01 -26.28 -10.87
N GLY A 23 24.82 -26.09 -9.56
CA GLY A 23 25.27 -27.02 -8.52
C GLY A 23 26.64 -26.68 -7.95
N ASP A 24 27.64 -27.53 -8.26
CA ASP A 24 29.05 -27.24 -7.97
C ASP A 24 29.67 -26.52 -9.18
N ILE A 25 30.82 -25.88 -9.00
CA ILE A 25 31.38 -24.96 -10.00
C ILE A 25 32.18 -25.74 -11.05
N ASP A 26 31.80 -25.61 -12.31
CA ASP A 26 32.57 -26.21 -13.41
C ASP A 26 33.78 -25.34 -13.79
N ALA A 27 34.94 -25.97 -13.95
CA ALA A 27 36.15 -25.32 -14.46
C ALA A 27 36.86 -26.19 -15.49
N ARG A 28 37.48 -25.54 -16.49
CA ARG A 28 38.25 -26.17 -17.56
C ARG A 28 39.73 -25.87 -17.42
N ILE A 29 40.54 -26.92 -17.42
CA ILE A 29 42.00 -26.83 -17.45
C ILE A 29 42.49 -27.26 -18.83
N THR A 30 42.99 -26.30 -19.60
CA THR A 30 43.65 -26.59 -20.88
C THR A 30 45.10 -26.98 -20.65
N LEU A 31 45.48 -28.11 -21.24
CA LEU A 31 46.79 -28.74 -21.05
C LEU A 31 47.85 -28.08 -21.94
N PRO A 32 49.09 -27.91 -21.44
CA PRO A 32 50.19 -27.45 -22.27
C PRO A 32 50.67 -28.56 -23.23
N ALA A 33 51.32 -28.17 -24.32
CA ALA A 33 51.70 -29.09 -25.40
C ALA A 33 52.71 -30.18 -25.01
N ASP A 34 53.42 -30.00 -23.89
CA ASP A 34 54.38 -30.95 -23.34
C ASP A 34 53.78 -31.93 -22.31
N ALA A 35 52.49 -31.80 -21.99
CA ALA A 35 51.79 -32.76 -21.13
C ALA A 35 51.71 -34.15 -21.79
N VAL A 36 51.92 -35.20 -21.00
CA VAL A 36 51.85 -36.58 -21.46
C VAL A 36 50.97 -37.45 -20.57
N THR A 37 50.52 -38.59 -21.11
CA THR A 37 49.72 -39.56 -20.36
C THR A 37 50.48 -40.05 -19.14
N GLY A 38 49.83 -40.01 -17.98
CA GLY A 38 50.39 -40.38 -16.68
C GLY A 38 50.91 -39.20 -15.85
N ASP A 39 51.03 -37.99 -16.42
CA ASP A 39 51.26 -36.79 -15.62
C ASP A 39 50.05 -36.48 -14.74
N THR A 40 50.25 -35.80 -13.61
CA THR A 40 49.19 -35.40 -12.69
C THR A 40 48.96 -33.90 -12.78
N VAL A 41 47.73 -33.48 -13.05
CA VAL A 41 47.29 -32.09 -12.88
C VAL A 41 46.81 -31.92 -11.44
N THR A 42 47.39 -30.97 -10.72
CA THR A 42 46.92 -30.57 -9.38
C THR A 42 46.20 -29.24 -9.51
N ILE A 43 44.91 -29.23 -9.19
CA ILE A 43 44.03 -28.06 -9.19
C ILE A 43 43.85 -27.60 -7.75
N SER A 44 43.92 -26.30 -7.50
CA SER A 44 43.69 -25.66 -6.20
C SER A 44 42.57 -24.64 -6.36
N ASP A 45 41.62 -24.62 -5.42
CA ASP A 45 40.45 -23.72 -5.41
C ASP A 45 40.69 -22.39 -4.69
N GLY A 46 41.87 -22.21 -4.08
CA GLY A 46 42.21 -21.04 -3.27
C GLY A 46 41.69 -21.09 -1.84
N ASN A 47 40.76 -22.00 -1.54
CA ASN A 47 40.13 -22.20 -0.24
C ASN A 47 40.77 -23.34 0.56
N GLY A 48 41.92 -23.83 0.09
CA GLY A 48 42.73 -24.85 0.74
C GLY A 48 42.37 -26.28 0.32
N ASN A 49 41.45 -26.46 -0.63
CA ASN A 49 41.20 -27.77 -1.22
C ASN A 49 42.02 -27.92 -2.51
N THR A 50 42.44 -29.16 -2.75
CA THR A 50 43.12 -29.53 -3.99
C THR A 50 42.54 -30.79 -4.57
N GLN A 51 42.47 -30.85 -5.89
CA GLN A 51 42.06 -32.03 -6.64
C GLN A 51 43.20 -32.47 -7.57
N ASP A 52 43.54 -33.75 -7.52
CA ASP A 52 44.55 -34.34 -8.40
C ASP A 52 43.87 -35.18 -9.49
N VAL A 53 44.23 -34.92 -10.75
CA VAL A 53 43.75 -35.67 -11.91
C VAL A 53 44.94 -36.24 -12.68
N VAL A 54 45.01 -37.57 -12.77
CA VAL A 54 46.05 -38.25 -13.57
C VAL A 54 45.61 -38.30 -15.03
N LEU A 55 46.42 -37.74 -15.92
CA LEU A 55 46.10 -37.58 -17.34
C LEU A 55 46.03 -38.94 -18.06
N SER A 56 44.88 -39.21 -18.67
CA SER A 56 44.67 -40.35 -19.55
C SER A 56 45.10 -40.05 -20.99
N ALA A 57 45.12 -41.07 -21.85
CA ALA A 57 45.35 -40.86 -23.28
C ALA A 57 44.23 -40.04 -23.96
N THR A 58 43.02 -40.07 -23.39
CA THR A 58 41.88 -39.29 -23.90
C THR A 58 42.08 -37.81 -23.61
N ASP A 59 42.51 -37.47 -22.40
CA ASP A 59 42.69 -36.07 -21.97
C ASP A 59 43.79 -35.37 -22.77
N ILE A 60 44.88 -36.09 -23.08
CA ILE A 60 45.93 -35.60 -23.98
C ILE A 60 45.40 -35.40 -25.41
N ALA A 61 44.47 -36.25 -25.86
CA ALA A 61 43.90 -36.15 -27.20
C ALA A 61 42.87 -34.99 -27.31
N THR A 62 42.10 -34.72 -26.27
CA THR A 62 41.16 -33.57 -26.20
C THR A 62 41.89 -32.27 -25.91
N GLY A 63 43.01 -32.32 -25.20
CA GLY A 63 43.84 -31.17 -24.85
C GLY A 63 43.38 -30.40 -23.60
N PHE A 64 42.37 -30.90 -22.89
CA PHE A 64 41.84 -30.30 -21.67
C PHE A 64 41.21 -31.36 -20.76
N ILE A 65 41.05 -30.99 -19.49
CA ILE A 65 40.20 -31.69 -18.52
C ILE A 65 39.16 -30.71 -17.98
N ASP A 66 37.96 -31.21 -17.71
CA ASP A 66 36.93 -30.49 -16.97
C ASP A 66 36.90 -31.03 -15.54
N VAL A 67 36.77 -30.13 -14.57
CA VAL A 67 36.75 -30.44 -13.14
C VAL A 67 35.59 -29.73 -12.47
N ILE A 68 35.15 -30.33 -11.36
CA ILE A 68 34.09 -29.80 -10.52
C ILE A 68 34.72 -29.33 -9.22
N ILE A 69 34.50 -28.06 -8.86
CA ILE A 69 34.99 -27.42 -7.65
C ILE A 69 33.81 -27.23 -6.71
N SER A 70 33.98 -27.60 -5.45
CA SER A 70 32.91 -27.45 -4.47
C SER A 70 32.47 -26.00 -4.34
N ASN A 71 31.16 -25.78 -4.43
CA ASN A 71 30.56 -24.46 -4.25
C ASN A 71 30.87 -23.93 -2.83
N PRO A 72 31.54 -22.76 -2.68
CA PRO A 72 31.88 -22.18 -1.38
C PRO A 72 30.68 -21.54 -0.64
N GLY A 73 29.53 -21.44 -1.30
CA GLY A 73 28.35 -20.71 -0.84
C GLY A 73 28.36 -19.24 -1.26
N ASP A 74 27.25 -18.56 -0.98
CA ASP A 74 27.07 -17.14 -1.29
C ASP A 74 28.14 -16.24 -0.65
N ALA A 75 28.54 -15.18 -1.36
CA ALA A 75 29.70 -14.32 -1.10
C ALA A 75 31.06 -15.07 -1.05
N GLY A 76 31.08 -16.36 -1.41
CA GLY A 76 32.28 -17.18 -1.45
C GLY A 76 33.10 -16.93 -2.72
N THR A 77 34.39 -16.72 -2.58
CA THR A 77 35.32 -16.59 -3.71
C THR A 77 36.02 -17.92 -4.00
N ILE A 78 36.25 -18.20 -5.28
CA ILE A 78 37.15 -19.25 -5.75
C ILE A 78 38.32 -18.65 -6.53
N ASP A 79 39.53 -19.10 -6.24
CA ASP A 79 40.77 -18.71 -6.94
C ASP A 79 41.40 -19.97 -7.57
N VAL A 80 40.97 -20.30 -8.78
CA VAL A 80 41.33 -21.55 -9.42
C VAL A 80 42.72 -21.44 -10.05
N THR A 81 43.62 -22.31 -9.61
CA THR A 81 44.96 -22.48 -10.18
C THR A 81 45.24 -23.94 -10.46
N ALA A 82 46.07 -24.22 -11.47
CA ALA A 82 46.50 -25.57 -11.79
C ALA A 82 48.01 -25.65 -12.08
N ASN A 83 48.64 -26.75 -11.72
CA ASN A 83 49.99 -27.11 -12.20
C ASN A 83 50.03 -28.57 -12.66
N ILE A 84 51.12 -28.96 -13.32
CA ILE A 84 51.32 -30.33 -13.80
C ILE A 84 52.60 -30.88 -13.18
N THR A 85 52.50 -32.09 -12.63
CA THR A 85 53.61 -32.87 -12.12
C THR A 85 53.85 -34.07 -13.02
N ASP A 86 55.06 -34.20 -13.57
CA ASP A 86 55.38 -35.33 -14.44
C ASP A 86 55.50 -36.66 -13.67
N VAL A 87 55.54 -37.78 -14.40
CA VAL A 87 55.74 -39.13 -13.81
C VAL A 87 57.05 -39.29 -13.01
N ALA A 88 58.02 -38.39 -13.19
CA ALA A 88 59.28 -38.35 -12.46
C ALA A 88 59.20 -37.47 -11.19
N GLY A 89 58.08 -36.77 -10.96
CA GLY A 89 57.82 -35.91 -9.82
C GLY A 89 58.29 -34.46 -10.01
N ASN A 90 58.62 -34.02 -11.22
CA ASN A 90 58.96 -32.62 -11.49
C ASN A 90 57.68 -31.80 -11.60
N VAL A 91 57.54 -30.79 -10.74
CA VAL A 91 56.38 -29.89 -10.73
C VAL A 91 56.63 -28.69 -11.63
N GLY A 92 55.73 -28.46 -12.59
CA GLY A 92 55.72 -27.30 -13.45
C GLY A 92 55.20 -26.03 -12.76
N PRO A 93 55.29 -24.87 -13.44
CA PRO A 93 54.72 -23.63 -12.92
C PRO A 93 53.19 -23.69 -12.86
N ASN A 94 52.60 -22.99 -11.87
CA ASN A 94 51.16 -22.76 -11.80
C ASN A 94 50.66 -21.98 -13.02
N SER A 95 49.39 -22.18 -13.36
CA SER A 95 48.63 -21.33 -14.26
C SER A 95 48.53 -19.90 -13.72
N ILE A 96 48.06 -18.99 -14.57
CA ILE A 96 47.44 -17.76 -14.09
C ILE A 96 46.18 -18.16 -13.32
N THR A 97 45.91 -17.47 -12.20
CA THR A 97 44.68 -17.66 -11.42
C THR A 97 43.49 -17.16 -12.23
N ASP A 98 42.42 -17.94 -12.24
CA ASP A 98 41.10 -17.47 -12.61
C ASP A 98 40.25 -17.33 -11.33
N THR A 99 39.49 -16.25 -11.23
CA THR A 99 38.81 -15.88 -9.98
C THR A 99 37.36 -15.53 -10.26
N ALA A 100 36.46 -16.11 -9.48
CA ALA A 100 35.05 -15.71 -9.45
C ALA A 100 34.53 -15.65 -8.01
N THR A 101 33.62 -14.72 -7.73
CA THR A 101 32.91 -14.61 -6.44
C THR A 101 31.44 -14.91 -6.66
N LEU A 102 30.88 -15.77 -5.82
CA LEU A 102 29.46 -16.09 -5.88
C LEU A 102 28.68 -14.96 -5.25
N ASP A 103 27.64 -14.53 -5.96
CA ASP A 103 26.65 -13.60 -5.47
C ASP A 103 25.31 -14.12 -5.95
N LEU A 104 24.62 -14.80 -5.04
CA LEU A 104 23.39 -15.55 -5.32
C LEU A 104 22.17 -14.86 -4.70
N SER A 105 22.37 -13.67 -4.12
CA SER A 105 21.34 -12.97 -3.37
C SER A 105 20.67 -11.92 -4.24
N ASP A 106 19.39 -12.12 -4.56
CA ASP A 106 18.60 -11.10 -5.22
C ASP A 106 18.60 -9.78 -4.41
N PRO A 107 18.79 -8.62 -5.06
CA PRO A 107 18.45 -7.36 -4.43
C PRO A 107 16.93 -7.29 -4.18
N THR A 108 16.51 -6.45 -3.25
CA THR A 108 15.09 -6.24 -2.95
C THR A 108 14.70 -4.78 -3.19
N VAL A 109 13.42 -4.58 -3.46
CA VAL A 109 12.76 -3.27 -3.53
C VAL A 109 11.43 -3.34 -2.78
N ASP A 110 11.15 -2.30 -2.00
CA ASP A 110 9.92 -2.20 -1.23
C ASP A 110 8.73 -1.88 -2.15
N SER A 111 7.57 -2.47 -1.84
CA SER A 111 6.31 -2.18 -2.55
C SER A 111 5.31 -1.54 -1.62
N PHE A 112 4.70 -0.43 -2.04
CA PHE A 112 3.81 0.38 -1.21
C PHE A 112 2.86 1.26 -2.03
N ASN A 113 1.85 1.82 -1.37
CA ASN A 113 0.96 2.83 -1.93
C ASN A 113 1.34 4.20 -1.36
N THR A 114 1.19 5.26 -2.16
CA THR A 114 1.55 6.61 -1.76
C THR A 114 0.74 7.66 -2.52
N ILE A 115 0.48 8.79 -1.86
CA ILE A 115 -0.11 9.99 -2.48
C ILE A 115 0.97 10.87 -3.15
N ASP A 116 2.25 10.57 -2.89
CA ASP A 116 3.38 11.28 -3.45
C ASP A 116 3.65 10.85 -4.90
N ILE A 117 3.37 11.74 -5.84
CA ILE A 117 3.59 11.56 -7.28
C ILE A 117 5.08 11.57 -7.70
N THR A 118 5.99 11.80 -6.74
CA THR A 118 7.44 11.69 -6.89
C THR A 118 8.00 10.84 -5.75
N PRO A 119 7.64 9.54 -5.68
CA PRO A 119 7.93 8.73 -4.51
C PRO A 119 9.42 8.50 -4.30
N ILE A 120 9.79 8.31 -3.03
CA ILE A 120 11.11 7.79 -2.66
C ILE A 120 11.06 6.26 -2.68
N LEU A 121 11.84 5.64 -3.55
CA LEU A 121 11.98 4.20 -3.65
C LEU A 121 13.07 3.71 -2.69
N THR A 122 12.87 2.54 -2.09
CA THR A 122 13.80 1.95 -1.13
C THR A 122 13.92 0.44 -1.32
N GLY A 123 15.00 -0.13 -0.80
CA GLY A 123 15.22 -1.56 -0.84
C GLY A 123 16.56 -1.98 -0.24
N GLN A 124 16.97 -3.23 -0.51
CA GLN A 124 18.21 -3.82 -0.03
C GLN A 124 19.01 -4.45 -1.17
N GLY A 125 20.30 -4.66 -0.95
CA GLY A 125 21.21 -5.46 -1.77
C GLY A 125 22.46 -5.80 -0.96
N ASN A 126 23.54 -6.25 -1.62
CA ASN A 126 24.82 -6.44 -0.93
C ASN A 126 25.41 -5.10 -0.52
N ALA A 127 26.25 -5.08 0.52
CA ALA A 127 26.79 -3.83 1.07
C ALA A 127 27.79 -3.14 0.13
N ASN A 128 27.58 -1.84 -0.14
CA ASN A 128 28.39 -1.01 -1.05
C ASN A 128 28.42 -1.50 -2.50
N GLU A 129 27.34 -2.15 -2.92
CA GLU A 129 27.11 -2.63 -4.27
C GLU A 129 26.45 -1.56 -5.13
N THR A 130 26.69 -1.62 -6.44
CA THR A 130 26.05 -0.73 -7.42
C THR A 130 24.88 -1.45 -8.08
N LEU A 131 23.67 -0.89 -7.95
CA LEU A 131 22.44 -1.47 -8.50
C LEU A 131 21.94 -0.62 -9.67
N LEU A 132 21.42 -1.30 -10.69
CA LEU A 132 20.65 -0.72 -11.78
C LEU A 132 19.17 -0.76 -11.40
N ILE A 133 18.51 0.40 -11.34
CA ILE A 133 17.08 0.53 -11.10
C ILE A 133 16.41 0.86 -12.43
N GLU A 134 15.44 0.04 -12.83
CA GLU A 134 14.64 0.20 -14.03
C GLU A 134 13.18 0.40 -13.62
N LEU A 135 12.57 1.49 -14.09
CA LEU A 135 11.17 1.81 -13.83
C LEU A 135 10.37 1.66 -15.13
N ASP A 136 9.31 0.88 -15.08
CA ASP A 136 8.24 0.82 -16.07
C ASP A 136 7.03 1.58 -15.49
N THR A 137 6.65 2.68 -16.14
CA THR A 137 5.63 3.62 -15.68
C THR A 137 4.36 3.60 -16.53
N ASP A 138 4.36 2.87 -17.66
CA ASP A 138 3.19 2.76 -18.55
C ASP A 138 2.63 1.32 -18.67
N GLY A 139 3.29 0.36 -18.03
CA GLY A 139 2.87 -1.03 -17.93
C GLY A 139 3.14 -1.85 -19.19
N ASP A 140 3.98 -1.37 -20.11
CA ASP A 140 4.34 -2.08 -21.32
C ASP A 140 5.45 -3.15 -21.12
N ASN A 141 5.99 -3.26 -19.90
CA ASN A 141 7.09 -4.13 -19.49
C ASN A 141 8.44 -3.75 -20.13
N LEU A 142 8.61 -2.50 -20.53
CA LEU A 142 9.89 -1.93 -20.93
C LEU A 142 10.28 -0.81 -19.94
N PRO A 143 11.57 -0.70 -19.59
CA PRO A 143 12.03 0.42 -18.77
C PRO A 143 11.86 1.76 -19.49
N ASP A 144 11.07 2.65 -18.88
CA ASP A 144 10.93 4.06 -19.27
C ASP A 144 12.07 4.91 -18.73
N VAL A 145 12.54 4.57 -17.53
CA VAL A 145 13.50 5.33 -16.76
C VAL A 145 14.51 4.41 -16.11
N THR A 146 15.78 4.81 -16.11
CA THR A 146 16.85 4.06 -15.43
C THR A 146 17.67 4.94 -14.50
N TYR A 147 18.08 4.36 -13.36
CA TYR A 147 18.98 4.98 -12.39
C TYR A 147 20.07 4.01 -11.94
N THR A 148 21.18 4.56 -11.47
CA THR A 148 22.23 3.82 -10.78
C THR A 148 22.27 4.27 -9.34
N VAL A 149 22.13 3.32 -8.41
CA VAL A 149 22.24 3.58 -6.96
C VAL A 149 23.36 2.75 -6.35
N ILE A 150 23.90 3.20 -5.23
CA ILE A 150 24.89 2.44 -4.46
C ILE A 150 24.30 2.18 -3.08
N THR A 151 24.26 0.91 -2.68
CA THR A 151 23.81 0.53 -1.34
C THR A 151 24.80 1.02 -0.28
N ASP A 152 24.31 1.26 0.92
CA ASP A 152 25.15 1.63 2.05
C ASP A 152 25.93 0.41 2.61
N ALA A 153 26.72 0.65 3.66
CA ALA A 153 27.51 -0.40 4.31
C ALA A 153 26.67 -1.49 5.00
N SER A 154 25.36 -1.30 5.10
CA SER A 154 24.41 -2.29 5.63
C SER A 154 23.57 -2.93 4.53
N GLY A 155 23.71 -2.51 3.26
CA GLY A 155 22.95 -3.00 2.13
C GLY A 155 21.71 -2.16 1.77
N ASN A 156 21.39 -1.09 2.50
CA ASN A 156 20.19 -0.28 2.19
C ASN A 156 20.46 0.66 1.01
N TRP A 157 19.48 0.84 0.13
CA TRP A 157 19.49 1.91 -0.88
C TRP A 157 18.21 2.74 -0.81
N SER A 158 18.28 3.98 -1.29
CA SER A 158 17.15 4.90 -1.38
C SER A 158 17.33 5.80 -2.61
N LEU A 159 16.23 6.00 -3.34
CA LEU A 159 16.17 6.77 -4.56
C LEU A 159 14.98 7.73 -4.50
N ASP A 160 15.28 9.03 -4.42
CA ASP A 160 14.28 10.08 -4.52
C ASP A 160 14.02 10.41 -6.00
N THR A 161 12.84 10.07 -6.52
CA THR A 161 12.51 10.27 -7.94
C THR A 161 12.39 11.74 -8.35
N GLU A 162 12.20 12.67 -7.39
CA GLU A 162 12.18 14.12 -7.65
C GLU A 162 13.60 14.66 -7.89
N THR A 163 14.57 14.20 -7.10
CA THR A 163 15.91 14.83 -7.05
C THR A 163 17.03 14.00 -7.65
N ALA A 164 16.83 12.71 -7.88
CA ALA A 164 17.84 11.83 -8.44
C ALA A 164 18.19 12.18 -9.90
N VAL A 165 19.47 11.97 -10.24
CA VAL A 165 19.95 12.15 -11.61
C VAL A 165 19.66 10.86 -12.39
N LEU A 166 18.87 10.96 -13.45
CA LEU A 166 18.53 9.84 -14.31
C LEU A 166 19.73 9.46 -15.20
N ASP A 167 19.92 8.16 -15.40
CA ASP A 167 20.88 7.67 -16.39
C ASP A 167 20.30 7.72 -17.81
N SER A 168 19.01 7.39 -17.94
CA SER A 168 18.26 7.45 -19.19
C SER A 168 16.76 7.63 -18.95
N GLY A 169 16.03 7.97 -20.02
CA GLY A 169 14.58 8.14 -19.95
C GLY A 169 14.09 9.53 -19.52
N SER A 170 12.81 9.59 -19.15
CA SER A 170 12.17 10.76 -18.55
C SER A 170 11.08 10.30 -17.61
N PHE A 171 11.13 10.73 -16.35
CA PHE A 171 10.06 10.44 -15.39
C PHE A 171 8.77 11.15 -15.81
N PRO A 172 7.64 10.44 -15.96
CA PRO A 172 6.36 11.05 -16.36
C PRO A 172 5.71 11.81 -15.19
N THR A 173 4.65 12.55 -15.48
CA THR A 173 3.74 13.02 -14.43
C THR A 173 2.81 11.88 -14.09
N LEU A 174 2.88 11.40 -12.85
CA LEU A 174 2.00 10.34 -12.38
C LEU A 174 0.63 10.89 -12.02
N LEU A 175 -0.38 10.07 -12.30
CA LEU A 175 -1.78 10.28 -11.97
C LEU A 175 -2.24 9.20 -10.99
N ASP A 176 -3.47 9.35 -10.54
CA ASP A 176 -4.11 8.35 -9.69
C ASP A 176 -4.21 6.98 -10.39
N GLU A 177 -4.02 5.91 -9.62
CA GLU A 177 -3.83 4.52 -10.07
C GLU A 177 -2.57 4.21 -10.89
N ASP A 178 -1.71 5.18 -11.19
CA ASP A 178 -0.47 4.87 -11.89
C ASP A 178 0.37 3.91 -11.05
N VAL A 179 0.84 2.84 -11.69
CA VAL A 179 1.70 1.83 -11.07
C VAL A 179 3.09 1.94 -11.67
N ILE A 180 4.07 2.27 -10.84
CA ILE A 180 5.48 2.17 -11.18
C ILE A 180 5.91 0.72 -10.90
N SER A 181 6.17 -0.05 -11.95
CA SER A 181 6.82 -1.35 -11.83
C SER A 181 8.34 -1.15 -11.77
N ILE A 182 8.99 -1.76 -10.80
CA ILE A 182 10.40 -1.53 -10.49
C ILE A 182 11.15 -2.85 -10.63
N THR A 183 12.22 -2.83 -11.41
CA THR A 183 13.21 -3.91 -11.46
C THR A 183 14.54 -3.38 -10.97
N VAL A 184 15.17 -4.12 -10.07
CA VAL A 184 16.49 -3.82 -9.50
C VAL A 184 17.42 -4.93 -9.90
N THR A 185 18.52 -4.62 -10.57
CA THR A 185 19.54 -5.60 -10.99
C THR A 185 20.87 -5.29 -10.31
N ASP A 186 21.50 -6.29 -9.72
CA ASP A 186 22.85 -6.17 -9.19
C ASP A 186 23.94 -6.37 -10.28
N PRO A 187 25.25 -6.21 -9.97
CA PRO A 187 26.33 -6.43 -10.93
C PRO A 187 26.48 -7.88 -11.40
N SER A 188 26.03 -8.84 -10.61
CA SER A 188 26.06 -10.28 -10.91
C SER A 188 24.91 -10.67 -11.85
N GLY A 189 23.90 -9.82 -11.98
CA GLY A 189 22.72 -10.01 -12.81
C GLY A 189 21.52 -10.58 -12.07
N ASN A 190 21.57 -10.73 -10.74
CA ASN A 190 20.39 -11.12 -9.96
C ASN A 190 19.38 -9.97 -9.93
N THR A 191 18.09 -10.30 -9.82
CA THR A 191 17.02 -9.30 -10.00
C THR A 191 15.97 -9.34 -8.90
N GLY A 192 15.65 -8.16 -8.38
CA GLY A 192 14.53 -7.91 -7.48
C GLY A 192 13.43 -7.13 -8.17
N ILE A 193 12.17 -7.47 -7.89
CA ILE A 193 11.01 -6.75 -8.42
C ILE A 193 10.15 -6.16 -7.31
N GLY A 194 9.52 -5.02 -7.60
CA GLY A 194 8.58 -4.35 -6.71
C GLY A 194 7.68 -3.39 -7.48
N SER A 195 6.74 -2.78 -6.77
CA SER A 195 5.81 -1.83 -7.37
C SER A 195 5.39 -0.74 -6.41
N VAL A 196 5.25 0.48 -6.91
CA VAL A 196 4.63 1.59 -6.19
C VAL A 196 3.35 1.99 -6.90
N THR A 197 2.24 2.04 -6.16
CA THR A 197 0.95 2.51 -6.68
C THR A 197 0.70 3.93 -6.18
N ILE A 198 0.40 4.84 -7.10
CA ILE A 198 -0.03 6.19 -6.77
C ILE A 198 -1.52 6.16 -6.43
N SER A 199 -1.85 6.73 -5.27
CA SER A 199 -3.20 6.86 -4.75
C SER A 199 -3.40 8.31 -4.38
N VAL A 200 -4.02 9.11 -5.23
CA VAL A 200 -4.23 10.55 -4.98
C VAL A 200 -5.39 10.73 -4.00
N ASP A 201 -5.24 11.68 -3.08
CA ASP A 201 -6.25 12.15 -2.14
C ASP A 201 -6.26 13.69 -2.30
N THR A 202 -7.13 14.18 -3.18
CA THR A 202 -7.07 15.53 -3.72
C THR A 202 -7.44 16.59 -2.68
N ASP A 203 -8.36 16.30 -1.76
CA ASP A 203 -8.78 17.23 -0.71
C ASP A 203 -8.24 16.92 0.70
N GLY A 204 -7.60 15.76 0.87
CA GLY A 204 -6.85 15.39 2.07
C GLY A 204 -7.71 14.90 3.22
N ASP A 205 -8.89 14.34 2.93
CA ASP A 205 -9.85 13.89 3.95
C ASP A 205 -9.60 12.45 4.42
N GLY A 206 -8.72 11.71 3.74
CA GLY A 206 -8.32 10.34 4.06
C GLY A 206 -9.01 9.25 3.25
N ILE A 207 -9.82 9.58 2.25
CA ILE A 207 -10.19 8.68 1.14
C ILE A 207 -9.46 9.12 -0.14
N ASN A 208 -9.25 8.19 -1.07
CA ASN A 208 -8.59 8.50 -2.35
C ASN A 208 -9.62 8.79 -3.43
N ASP A 209 -9.24 9.56 -4.46
CA ASP A 209 -10.15 10.06 -5.51
C ASP A 209 -10.96 8.93 -6.21
N ASN A 210 -10.42 7.71 -6.32
CA ASN A 210 -11.16 6.57 -6.88
C ASN A 210 -12.16 5.95 -5.90
N GLU A 211 -11.77 5.85 -4.64
CA GLU A 211 -12.66 5.41 -3.58
C GLU A 211 -13.83 6.39 -3.46
N GLU A 212 -13.56 7.68 -3.52
CA GLU A 212 -14.56 8.74 -3.57
C GLU A 212 -15.48 8.60 -4.78
N THR A 213 -14.91 8.43 -5.97
CA THR A 213 -15.70 8.17 -7.19
C THR A 213 -16.60 6.94 -7.06
N SER A 214 -16.14 5.92 -6.32
CA SER A 214 -16.89 4.68 -6.08
C SER A 214 -17.99 4.84 -5.03
N LEU A 215 -17.76 5.69 -4.02
CA LEU A 215 -18.71 6.06 -2.98
C LEU A 215 -19.74 7.10 -3.47
N GLY A 216 -19.37 7.88 -4.48
CA GLY A 216 -20.17 8.96 -5.04
C GLY A 216 -19.90 10.34 -4.41
N THR A 217 -18.87 10.45 -3.56
CA THR A 217 -18.40 11.72 -2.99
C THR A 217 -17.61 12.53 -4.02
N ASP A 218 -17.35 13.81 -3.74
CA ASP A 218 -16.61 14.71 -4.64
C ASP A 218 -15.13 14.76 -4.27
N PRO A 219 -14.20 14.27 -5.13
CA PRO A 219 -12.76 14.24 -4.85
C PRO A 219 -12.07 15.56 -4.50
N SER A 220 -12.77 16.67 -4.66
CA SER A 220 -12.25 17.99 -4.37
C SER A 220 -12.92 18.68 -3.19
N ASN A 221 -13.81 17.97 -2.49
CA ASN A 221 -14.60 18.49 -1.39
C ASN A 221 -14.62 17.49 -0.22
N PRO A 222 -13.91 17.78 0.88
CA PRO A 222 -13.66 16.81 1.94
C PRO A 222 -14.89 16.47 2.79
N ASP A 223 -16.05 17.03 2.49
CA ASP A 223 -17.32 16.95 3.23
C ASP A 223 -18.44 17.16 2.18
N THR A 224 -18.87 16.07 1.54
CA THR A 224 -19.69 16.10 0.34
C THR A 224 -21.13 16.53 0.61
N ASP A 225 -21.72 16.07 1.71
CA ASP A 225 -23.09 16.46 2.08
C ASP A 225 -23.16 17.74 2.93
N GLY A 226 -22.03 18.20 3.46
CA GLY A 226 -21.88 19.54 4.04
C GLY A 226 -22.35 19.65 5.49
N ASP A 227 -22.44 18.53 6.20
CA ASP A 227 -22.92 18.47 7.58
C ASP A 227 -21.82 18.80 8.61
N GLY A 228 -20.58 19.00 8.13
CA GLY A 228 -19.42 19.36 8.93
C GLY A 228 -18.53 18.19 9.36
N ILE A 229 -18.86 16.96 8.94
CA ILE A 229 -18.01 15.77 9.09
C ILE A 229 -17.38 15.45 7.73
N SER A 230 -16.10 15.07 7.72
CA SER A 230 -15.43 14.77 6.46
C SER A 230 -15.81 13.39 5.93
N ASP A 231 -15.89 13.22 4.60
CA ASP A 231 -16.29 11.96 3.97
C ASP A 231 -15.40 10.80 4.46
N GLY A 232 -14.09 11.05 4.53
CA GLY A 232 -13.11 10.12 5.06
C GLY A 232 -13.31 9.77 6.54
N GLN A 233 -13.85 10.65 7.37
CA GLN A 233 -14.20 10.32 8.77
C GLN A 233 -15.43 9.41 8.80
N GLU A 234 -16.46 9.74 8.04
CA GLU A 234 -17.71 9.00 7.98
C GLU A 234 -17.50 7.57 7.49
N VAL A 235 -16.70 7.41 6.43
CA VAL A 235 -16.39 6.11 5.83
C VAL A 235 -15.46 5.29 6.72
N ASN A 236 -14.34 5.87 7.17
CA ASN A 236 -13.27 5.10 7.82
C ASN A 236 -13.46 4.92 9.33
N THR A 237 -14.22 5.81 9.98
CA THR A 237 -14.34 5.86 11.46
C THR A 237 -15.76 5.61 11.93
N ASP A 238 -16.72 6.41 11.44
CA ASP A 238 -18.06 6.46 12.02
C ASP A 238 -19.04 5.46 11.37
N ALA A 239 -18.67 4.94 10.18
CA ALA A 239 -19.49 4.06 9.36
C ALA A 239 -20.88 4.65 9.05
N THR A 240 -20.90 5.95 8.79
CA THR A 240 -22.06 6.71 8.37
C THR A 240 -22.07 6.93 6.85
N ASN A 241 -23.01 7.71 6.31
CA ASN A 241 -23.21 7.86 4.87
C ASN A 241 -22.81 9.27 4.44
N PRO A 242 -21.68 9.46 3.74
CA PRO A 242 -21.13 10.77 3.39
C PRO A 242 -21.88 11.55 2.31
N LEU A 243 -23.11 11.14 2.03
CA LEU A 243 -23.99 11.73 1.01
C LEU A 243 -25.35 12.09 1.60
N ASP A 244 -25.47 12.05 2.93
CA ASP A 244 -26.70 12.18 3.68
C ASP A 244 -26.37 12.88 5.00
N ASP A 245 -26.63 14.18 5.04
CA ASP A 245 -26.31 15.08 6.14
C ASP A 245 -27.08 14.76 7.44
N CYS A 246 -28.14 13.95 7.35
CA CYS A 246 -28.85 13.40 8.51
C CYS A 246 -28.20 12.13 9.07
N SER A 247 -27.23 11.57 8.36
CA SER A 247 -26.53 10.35 8.72
C SER A 247 -25.12 10.68 9.17
N SER A 248 -24.96 11.26 10.36
CA SER A 248 -23.63 11.51 10.92
C SER A 248 -23.54 11.38 12.44
N ILE A 249 -22.31 11.41 12.96
CA ILE A 249 -22.04 11.38 14.41
C ILE A 249 -21.38 12.69 14.82
N ASN A 250 -22.15 13.53 15.52
CA ASN A 250 -21.78 14.90 15.92
C ASN A 250 -21.64 15.90 14.75
N GLY A 251 -22.17 15.58 13.57
CA GLY A 251 -22.39 16.56 12.51
C GLY A 251 -23.57 17.46 12.83
N SER A 252 -23.93 18.31 11.87
CA SER A 252 -25.08 19.21 11.96
C SER A 252 -25.82 19.18 10.63
N PRO A 253 -27.04 18.61 10.60
CA PRO A 253 -27.84 18.57 9.39
C PRO A 253 -28.04 19.96 8.77
N LEU A 254 -28.24 19.98 7.45
CA LEU A 254 -28.52 21.20 6.71
C LEU A 254 -29.90 21.75 7.04
N GLY A 255 -30.05 23.07 6.91
CA GLY A 255 -31.26 23.77 7.35
C GLY A 255 -32.56 23.36 6.64
N ASP A 256 -32.48 22.81 5.42
CA ASP A 256 -33.63 22.34 4.64
C ASP A 256 -33.90 20.84 4.73
N SER A 257 -33.10 20.10 5.52
CA SER A 257 -33.28 18.68 5.78
C SER A 257 -34.34 18.42 6.86
N ASP A 258 -34.94 17.23 6.83
CA ASP A 258 -36.02 16.76 7.72
C ASP A 258 -35.63 15.34 8.17
N CYS A 259 -34.74 15.26 9.17
CA CYS A 259 -34.00 14.03 9.48
C CYS A 259 -34.86 12.99 10.21
N ASP A 260 -35.81 13.44 11.02
CA ASP A 260 -36.73 12.58 11.75
C ASP A 260 -38.07 12.33 11.01
N ASN A 261 -38.30 13.02 9.88
CA ASN A 261 -39.45 12.89 9.00
C ASN A 261 -40.79 13.27 9.67
N ASP A 262 -40.76 14.25 10.55
CA ASP A 262 -41.94 14.78 11.25
C ASP A 262 -42.69 15.86 10.44
N GLY A 263 -42.07 16.35 9.35
CA GLY A 263 -42.61 17.36 8.45
C GLY A 263 -42.11 18.79 8.68
N LEU A 264 -41.18 19.00 9.60
CA LEU A 264 -40.43 20.23 9.80
C LEU A 264 -39.00 20.07 9.26
N THR A 265 -38.48 21.13 8.66
CA THR A 265 -37.05 21.19 8.32
C THR A 265 -36.24 21.58 9.56
N THR A 266 -34.95 21.25 9.61
CA THR A 266 -34.03 21.65 10.68
C THR A 266 -34.07 23.14 11.02
N ASP A 267 -34.17 24.05 10.03
CA ASP A 267 -34.31 25.50 10.29
C ASP A 267 -35.65 25.86 10.98
N GLN A 268 -36.72 25.11 10.69
CA GLN A 268 -38.04 25.28 11.31
C GLN A 268 -38.03 24.76 12.74
N GLU A 269 -37.37 23.64 12.99
CA GLU A 269 -37.22 23.04 14.31
C GLU A 269 -36.38 23.92 15.24
N VAL A 270 -35.25 24.43 14.75
CA VAL A 270 -34.46 25.44 15.47
C VAL A 270 -35.30 26.68 15.83
N ALA A 271 -36.24 27.06 14.95
CA ALA A 271 -37.16 28.17 15.21
C ALA A 271 -38.28 27.82 16.20
N ALA A 272 -38.74 26.57 16.22
CA ALA A 272 -39.71 26.02 17.16
C ALA A 272 -39.08 25.68 18.53
N GLY A 273 -37.77 25.51 18.58
CA GLY A 273 -37.04 25.06 19.76
C GLY A 273 -37.06 23.54 19.97
N THR A 274 -37.35 22.77 18.92
CA THR A 274 -37.40 21.31 18.90
C THR A 274 -36.06 20.70 18.46
N ASP A 275 -35.92 19.38 18.52
CA ASP A 275 -34.68 18.65 18.23
C ASP A 275 -34.75 17.96 16.85
N PRO A 276 -33.90 18.33 15.87
CA PRO A 276 -33.91 17.81 14.48
C PRO A 276 -33.88 16.30 14.26
N ASP A 277 -33.50 15.55 15.29
CA ASP A 277 -33.41 14.10 15.26
C ASP A 277 -34.54 13.42 16.07
N ASN A 278 -35.53 14.17 16.55
CA ASN A 278 -36.59 13.68 17.41
C ASN A 278 -37.99 14.22 17.01
N PRO A 279 -38.85 13.36 16.43
CA PRO A 279 -40.07 13.82 15.78
C PRO A 279 -41.19 14.24 16.73
N ASP A 280 -41.02 14.05 18.04
CA ASP A 280 -42.01 14.32 19.10
C ASP A 280 -41.25 14.80 20.35
N SER A 281 -41.10 16.11 20.47
CA SER A 281 -40.21 16.78 21.43
C SER A 281 -40.67 16.65 22.88
N ASP A 282 -41.98 16.66 23.14
CA ASP A 282 -42.53 16.55 24.49
C ASP A 282 -43.12 15.16 24.84
N ASN A 283 -43.14 14.25 23.86
CA ASN A 283 -43.53 12.84 23.96
C ASN A 283 -45.02 12.64 24.32
N ASP A 284 -45.89 13.49 23.78
CA ASP A 284 -47.33 13.42 24.02
C ASP A 284 -48.10 12.56 22.99
N GLY A 285 -47.43 12.21 21.89
CA GLY A 285 -47.95 11.36 20.82
C GLY A 285 -48.40 12.11 19.56
N LEU A 286 -48.23 13.42 19.47
CA LEU A 286 -48.22 14.19 18.21
C LEU A 286 -46.77 14.46 17.80
N SER A 287 -46.54 14.56 16.48
CA SER A 287 -45.23 15.01 16.00
C SER A 287 -45.12 16.53 16.06
N ASP A 288 -43.91 17.08 16.17
CA ASP A 288 -43.73 18.54 16.28
C ASP A 288 -44.34 19.27 15.06
N GLY A 289 -44.19 18.69 13.87
CA GLY A 289 -44.85 19.13 12.64
C GLY A 289 -46.38 19.07 12.68
N GLU A 290 -46.98 18.06 13.31
CA GLU A 290 -48.43 17.96 13.52
C GLU A 290 -48.93 19.04 14.49
N GLU A 291 -48.18 19.28 15.56
CA GLU A 291 -48.51 20.28 16.57
C GLU A 291 -48.47 21.70 16.02
N ILE A 292 -47.42 22.05 15.27
CA ILE A 292 -47.33 23.34 14.56
C ILE A 292 -48.52 23.51 13.59
N ALA A 293 -49.00 22.44 12.96
CA ALA A 293 -50.16 22.48 12.08
C ALA A 293 -51.49 22.66 12.84
N LEU A 294 -51.60 22.12 14.06
CA LEU A 294 -52.76 22.28 14.95
C LEU A 294 -52.73 23.59 15.74
N GLY A 295 -51.56 24.20 15.91
CA GLY A 295 -51.32 25.42 16.68
C GLY A 295 -51.02 25.20 18.16
N THR A 296 -50.73 23.95 18.56
CA THR A 296 -50.21 23.58 19.89
C THR A 296 -48.72 23.92 20.01
N ASP A 297 -48.15 23.79 21.20
CA ASP A 297 -46.72 24.07 21.48
C ASP A 297 -45.94 22.74 21.55
N PRO A 298 -45.04 22.44 20.58
CA PRO A 298 -44.31 21.16 20.53
C PRO A 298 -43.43 20.80 21.72
N ASN A 299 -43.26 21.74 22.65
CA ASN A 299 -42.48 21.54 23.87
C ASN A 299 -43.37 21.48 25.12
N ASN A 300 -44.68 21.37 24.96
CA ASN A 300 -45.65 21.38 26.03
C ASN A 300 -46.84 20.44 25.75
N ALA A 301 -46.73 19.25 26.31
CA ALA A 301 -47.67 18.15 26.11
C ALA A 301 -49.14 18.43 26.45
N ASP A 302 -49.49 19.57 27.04
CA ASP A 302 -50.85 19.98 27.43
C ASP A 302 -50.95 21.50 27.21
N SER A 303 -51.31 21.89 25.98
CA SER A 303 -51.23 23.26 25.48
C SER A 303 -52.23 24.21 26.13
N ASP A 304 -53.42 23.73 26.48
CA ASP A 304 -54.46 24.53 27.13
C ASP A 304 -54.50 24.39 28.66
N GLY A 305 -53.78 23.41 29.22
CA GLY A 305 -53.54 23.25 30.65
C GLY A 305 -54.69 22.60 31.41
N ASP A 306 -55.59 21.89 30.73
CA ASP A 306 -56.76 21.24 31.34
C ASP A 306 -56.41 19.90 32.02
N GLY A 307 -55.20 19.37 31.79
CA GLY A 307 -54.68 18.13 32.34
C GLY A 307 -54.82 16.89 31.45
N ILE A 308 -55.29 17.04 30.21
CA ILE A 308 -55.21 16.04 29.14
C ILE A 308 -54.11 16.47 28.17
N ILE A 309 -53.37 15.50 27.62
CA ILE A 309 -52.31 15.82 26.68
C ILE A 309 -52.84 16.02 25.25
N ASP A 310 -52.23 16.89 24.47
CA ASP A 310 -52.73 17.33 23.15
C ASP A 310 -52.96 16.12 22.22
N GLY A 311 -52.01 15.18 22.18
CA GLY A 311 -52.14 13.95 21.41
C GLY A 311 -53.30 13.05 21.85
N GLN A 312 -53.64 13.03 23.14
CA GLN A 312 -54.81 12.29 23.62
C GLN A 312 -56.12 12.99 23.25
N GLU A 313 -56.13 14.32 23.20
CA GLU A 313 -57.29 15.11 22.79
C GLU A 313 -57.61 14.93 21.30
N VAL A 314 -56.58 14.94 20.44
CA VAL A 314 -56.74 14.62 19.02
C VAL A 314 -57.35 13.23 18.84
N VAL A 315 -56.89 12.23 19.61
CA VAL A 315 -57.45 10.86 19.60
C VAL A 315 -58.91 10.84 20.05
N ASP A 316 -59.26 11.62 21.07
CA ASP A 316 -60.62 11.71 21.61
C ASP A 316 -61.55 12.61 20.77
N ASN A 317 -61.01 13.27 19.73
CA ASN A 317 -61.67 14.26 18.89
C ASN A 317 -62.16 15.49 19.68
N THR A 318 -61.40 15.88 20.70
CA THR A 318 -61.52 17.16 21.39
C THR A 318 -60.52 18.17 20.81
N ASN A 319 -60.53 19.41 21.29
CA ASN A 319 -59.70 20.49 20.78
C ASN A 319 -58.55 20.82 21.74
N PRO A 320 -57.28 20.53 21.37
CA PRO A 320 -56.09 20.75 22.22
C PRO A 320 -55.78 22.20 22.66
N LEU A 321 -56.62 23.15 22.25
CA LEU A 321 -56.45 24.58 22.50
C LEU A 321 -57.66 25.18 23.23
N ASP A 322 -58.58 24.34 23.70
CA ASP A 322 -59.83 24.74 24.35
C ASP A 322 -60.07 23.89 25.59
N ASP A 323 -59.67 24.44 26.74
CA ASP A 323 -59.73 23.81 28.04
C ASP A 323 -61.16 23.45 28.50
N CYS A 324 -62.18 23.84 27.74
CA CYS A 324 -63.58 23.47 27.95
C CYS A 324 -64.06 22.30 27.09
N ASP A 325 -63.32 21.94 26.03
CA ASP A 325 -63.60 20.81 25.14
C ASP A 325 -62.71 19.64 25.53
N HIS A 326 -63.06 18.92 26.59
CA HIS A 326 -62.22 17.82 27.09
C HIS A 326 -63.02 16.59 27.52
N ASN A 327 -62.37 15.41 27.55
CA ASN A 327 -62.96 14.17 28.04
C ASN A 327 -62.29 13.66 29.34
N GLY A 328 -62.67 14.26 30.46
CA GLY A 328 -62.18 13.86 31.79
C GLY A 328 -61.07 14.73 32.35
N GLY A 329 -60.69 15.79 31.64
CA GLY A 329 -59.85 16.89 32.10
C GLY A 329 -60.57 17.83 33.07
N LYS A 330 -59.94 18.99 33.29
CA LYS A 330 -60.44 20.03 34.17
C LYS A 330 -60.09 21.42 33.64
N ALA A 331 -61.10 22.08 33.08
CA ALA A 331 -61.07 23.49 32.74
C ALA A 331 -60.41 24.40 33.79
N LEU A 332 -59.73 25.42 33.29
CA LEU A 332 -59.04 26.42 34.09
C LEU A 332 -60.04 27.31 34.86
N PRO A 333 -59.66 27.80 36.07
CA PRO A 333 -60.56 28.56 36.94
C PRO A 333 -61.13 29.87 36.34
N GLU A 334 -60.52 30.37 35.29
CA GLU A 334 -60.90 31.58 34.57
C GLU A 334 -61.87 31.32 33.40
N SER A 335 -62.07 30.06 33.01
CA SER A 335 -62.87 29.67 31.85
C SER A 335 -64.36 29.56 32.21
N ASP A 336 -65.21 29.93 31.25
CA ASP A 336 -66.69 29.92 31.33
C ASP A 336 -67.24 28.91 30.31
N CYS A 337 -67.05 27.61 30.62
CA CYS A 337 -67.31 26.52 29.68
C CYS A 337 -68.79 26.29 29.36
N ASP A 338 -69.71 26.76 30.22
CA ASP A 338 -71.15 26.68 29.96
C ASP A 338 -71.75 27.99 29.44
N ALA A 339 -70.91 29.01 29.23
CA ALA A 339 -71.25 30.33 28.72
C ALA A 339 -72.38 31.01 29.52
N ASP A 340 -72.44 30.77 30.83
CA ASP A 340 -73.46 31.33 31.72
C ASP A 340 -73.06 32.70 32.31
N GLY A 341 -71.82 33.12 32.06
CA GLY A 341 -71.23 34.37 32.53
C GLY A 341 -70.51 34.26 33.87
N LEU A 342 -70.32 33.05 34.41
CA LEU A 342 -69.54 32.73 35.60
C LEU A 342 -68.37 31.81 35.23
N THR A 343 -67.22 32.05 35.86
CA THR A 343 -66.07 31.15 35.70
C THR A 343 -66.24 29.88 36.55
N THR A 344 -65.54 28.81 36.19
CA THR A 344 -65.62 27.49 36.85
C THR A 344 -65.10 27.46 38.30
#